data_AF-A0A930ZKX1-F1
#
_entry.id   AF-A0A930ZKX1-F1
#
_cell.length_a   1.000
_cell.length_b   1.000
_cell.length_c   1.000
_cell.angle_alpha   90.00
_cell.angle_beta   90.00
_cell.angle_gamma   90.00
#
_symmetry.space_group_name_H-M   'P 1'
#
loop_
_entity.id
_entity.type
_entity.pdbx_description
1 polymer ?
#
loop_
_entity_poly.entity_id
_entity_poly.type
_entity_poly.pdbx_seq_one_letter_code
_entity_poly.pdbx_strand_id
1 'polypeptide(L)'
;MNANEPAPAKERNPLVLLCGLGALCILLGILFNTFVISTSGSPSSTSSRASGSTATYSLIGSPTVSADFINRVLTHYHSPAVGEGQKIYDEGVADNIDPVYALAFFMHESGFGTSGEARYSLSIGNLRCLDASYGYLH
;
A
#
# COMPACT_ATOMS: atom_id res chain seq x y z
N MET A 1 75.02 -20.36 -17.77
CA MET A 1 74.10 -19.58 -18.61
C MET A 1 72.69 -20.11 -18.39
N ASN A 2 71.77 -19.19 -18.10
CA ASN A 2 70.36 -19.42 -17.78
C ASN A 2 69.56 -19.92 -18.99
N ALA A 3 68.51 -20.72 -18.73
CA ALA A 3 67.09 -20.32 -18.92
C ALA A 3 66.22 -21.56 -19.16
N ASN A 4 65.49 -22.01 -18.12
CA ASN A 4 64.14 -22.56 -18.31
C ASN A 4 63.42 -22.65 -16.96
N GLU A 5 62.71 -21.60 -16.60
CA GLU A 5 61.69 -21.62 -15.54
C GLU A 5 60.35 -21.25 -16.22
N PRO A 6 59.33 -22.12 -16.19
CA PRO A 6 58.02 -21.81 -16.76
C PRO A 6 57.27 -20.80 -15.89
N ALA A 7 56.59 -19.85 -16.56
CA ALA A 7 55.80 -18.80 -15.91
C ALA A 7 54.63 -19.38 -15.06
N PRO A 8 54.26 -18.73 -13.95
CA PRO A 8 53.18 -19.18 -13.08
C PRO A 8 51.81 -19.05 -13.74
N ALA A 9 51.01 -20.12 -13.63
CA ALA A 9 49.62 -20.15 -14.07
C ALA A 9 48.79 -19.10 -13.32
N LYS A 10 48.19 -18.17 -14.09
CA LYS A 10 47.28 -17.13 -13.61
C LYS A 10 45.96 -17.77 -13.17
N GLU A 11 45.78 -17.88 -11.86
CA GLU A 11 44.56 -18.35 -11.21
C GLU A 11 43.37 -17.47 -11.62
N ARG A 12 42.39 -18.08 -12.29
CA ARG A 12 41.19 -17.38 -12.80
C ARG A 12 40.09 -17.46 -11.73
N ASN A 13 39.93 -16.37 -10.98
CA ASN A 13 38.88 -16.22 -9.97
C ASN A 13 37.49 -16.13 -10.66
N PRO A 14 36.60 -17.13 -10.51
CA PRO A 14 35.29 -17.14 -11.18
C PRO A 14 34.32 -16.08 -10.62
N LEU A 15 34.67 -15.42 -9.51
CA LEU A 15 33.85 -14.44 -8.82
C LEU A 15 33.69 -13.12 -9.60
N VAL A 16 34.64 -12.78 -10.48
CA VAL A 16 34.57 -11.54 -11.28
C VAL A 16 33.59 -11.68 -12.47
N LEU A 17 33.31 -12.90 -12.93
CA LEU A 17 32.39 -13.16 -14.04
C LEU A 17 30.91 -13.06 -13.61
N LEU A 18 30.61 -13.24 -12.32
CA LEU A 18 29.24 -13.23 -11.79
C LEU A 18 28.66 -11.82 -11.60
N CYS A 19 29.51 -10.79 -11.42
CA CYS A 19 29.05 -9.41 -11.27
C CYS A 19 28.68 -8.71 -12.60
N GLY A 20 29.21 -9.18 -13.74
CA GLY A 20 28.97 -8.53 -15.04
C GLY A 20 27.56 -8.76 -15.61
N LEU A 21 26.93 -9.89 -15.29
CA LEU A 21 25.60 -10.26 -15.79
C LEU A 21 24.48 -9.47 -15.11
N GLY A 22 24.66 -9.08 -13.84
CA GLY A 22 23.68 -8.28 -13.10
C GLY A 22 23.54 -6.85 -13.62
N ALA A 23 24.65 -6.22 -13.99
CA ALA A 23 24.64 -4.85 -14.52
C ALA A 23 24.03 -4.76 -15.93
N LEU A 24 24.16 -5.81 -16.74
CA LEU A 24 23.62 -5.85 -18.11
C LEU A 24 22.09 -5.95 -18.14
N CYS A 25 21.49 -6.71 -17.21
CA CYS A 25 20.01 -6.81 -17.10
C CYS A 25 19.35 -5.51 -16.64
N ILE A 26 20.02 -4.73 -15.78
CA ILE A 26 19.51 -3.43 -15.30
C ILE A 26 19.52 -2.40 -16.43
N LEU A 27 20.56 -2.37 -17.27
CA LEU A 27 20.65 -1.44 -18.40
C LEU A 27 19.65 -1.76 -19.53
N LEU A 28 19.34 -3.04 -19.77
CA LEU A 28 18.34 -3.44 -20.75
C LEU A 28 16.89 -3.16 -20.28
N GLY A 29 16.61 -3.22 -18.97
CA GLY A 29 15.30 -2.87 -18.40
C GLY A 29 14.97 -1.38 -18.45
N ILE A 30 15.98 -0.50 -18.36
CA ILE A 30 15.80 0.97 -18.39
C ILE A 30 15.44 1.46 -19.81
N LEU A 31 15.86 0.76 -20.87
CA LEU A 31 15.53 1.12 -22.26
C LEU A 31 14.13 0.66 -22.71
N PHE A 32 13.50 -0.31 -22.01
CA PHE A 32 12.15 -0.76 -22.33
C PHE A 32 11.05 0.11 -21.69
N ASN A 33 11.36 0.78 -20.58
CA ASN A 33 10.41 1.64 -19.85
C ASN A 33 10.22 3.04 -20.50
N THR A 34 11.09 3.44 -21.43
CA THR A 34 11.01 4.74 -22.10
C THR A 34 10.17 4.74 -23.39
N PHE A 35 9.71 3.58 -23.87
CA PHE A 35 8.89 3.49 -25.10
C PHE A 35 7.37 3.50 -24.85
N VAL A 36 6.91 3.31 -23.62
CA VAL A 36 5.46 3.32 -23.26
C VAL A 36 5.01 4.68 -22.72
N ILE A 37 5.72 5.77 -23.08
CA ILE A 37 5.32 7.14 -22.73
C ILE A 37 5.19 7.94 -24.04
N SER A 38 4.21 7.58 -24.86
CA SER A 38 3.78 8.39 -25.99
C SER A 38 2.34 8.02 -26.34
N THR A 39 1.38 8.58 -25.60
CA THR A 39 0.09 9.12 -26.07
C THR A 39 -0.76 9.53 -24.85
N SER A 40 -0.44 10.63 -24.19
CA SER A 40 -1.36 11.28 -23.25
C SER A 40 -1.86 12.57 -23.90
N GLY A 41 -2.97 12.46 -24.63
CA GLY A 41 -3.78 13.62 -24.96
C GLY A 41 -4.25 14.25 -23.65
N SER A 42 -3.99 15.54 -23.47
CA SER A 42 -4.38 16.29 -22.28
C SER A 42 -5.90 16.28 -22.12
N PRO A 43 -6.48 15.70 -21.04
CA PRO A 43 -7.86 16.02 -20.70
C PRO A 43 -7.88 17.46 -20.18
N SER A 44 -8.56 18.36 -20.91
CA SER A 44 -8.91 19.67 -20.39
C SER A 44 -9.86 19.50 -19.21
N SER A 45 -9.32 19.59 -18.00
CA SER A 45 -10.12 19.66 -16.77
C SER A 45 -10.81 21.03 -16.72
N THR A 46 -12.01 21.15 -17.28
CA THR A 46 -12.94 22.21 -16.90
C THR A 46 -13.32 21.97 -15.44
N SER A 47 -12.58 22.62 -14.54
CA SER A 47 -12.92 22.71 -13.13
C SER A 47 -14.16 23.56 -12.98
N SER A 48 -15.34 22.96 -13.10
CA SER A 48 -16.58 23.54 -12.60
C SER A 48 -16.44 23.66 -11.10
N ARG A 49 -16.07 24.85 -10.62
CA ARG A 49 -16.04 25.21 -9.21
C ARG A 49 -17.46 25.01 -8.69
N ALA A 50 -17.69 23.85 -8.05
CA ALA A 50 -18.96 23.53 -7.42
C ALA A 50 -19.30 24.69 -6.50
N SER A 51 -20.39 25.39 -6.82
CA SER A 51 -21.03 26.34 -5.91
C SER A 51 -21.19 25.62 -4.57
N GLY A 52 -20.69 26.24 -3.50
CA GLY A 52 -20.69 25.65 -2.16
C GLY A 52 -22.11 25.36 -1.69
N SER A 53 -22.62 24.18 -2.05
CA SER A 53 -23.62 23.50 -1.27
C SER A 53 -22.94 23.18 0.06
N THR A 54 -23.52 23.61 1.16
CA THR A 54 -23.25 23.03 2.48
C THR A 54 -23.38 21.52 2.33
N ALA A 55 -22.26 20.83 2.18
CA ALA A 55 -22.25 19.39 1.98
C ALA A 55 -22.83 18.77 3.25
N THR A 56 -24.06 18.27 3.14
CA THR A 56 -24.68 17.50 4.23
C THR A 56 -23.96 16.16 4.27
N TYR A 57 -23.08 15.99 5.25
CA TYR A 57 -22.41 14.71 5.49
C TYR A 57 -23.41 13.74 6.12
N SER A 58 -23.75 12.69 5.39
CA SER A 58 -24.59 11.60 5.88
C SER A 58 -23.76 10.33 6.00
N LEU A 59 -23.75 9.72 7.18
CA LEU A 59 -23.18 8.39 7.40
C LEU A 59 -23.93 7.32 6.60
N ILE A 60 -25.26 7.50 6.51
CA ILE A 60 -26.17 6.58 5.85
C ILE A 60 -26.25 6.96 4.37
N GLY A 61 -25.99 5.99 3.50
CA GLY A 61 -26.04 6.22 2.06
C GLY A 61 -25.33 5.16 1.24
N SER A 62 -25.47 5.30 -0.08
CA SER A 62 -24.76 4.46 -1.04
C SER A 62 -23.25 4.68 -0.96
N PRO A 63 -22.42 3.66 -1.26
CA PRO A 63 -20.98 3.81 -1.27
C PRO A 63 -20.49 4.92 -2.21
N THR A 64 -19.59 5.77 -1.73
CA THR A 64 -18.91 6.79 -2.54
C THR A 64 -17.52 6.35 -3.00
N VAL A 65 -17.04 5.21 -2.49
CA VAL A 65 -15.75 4.59 -2.84
C VAL A 65 -15.94 3.14 -3.26
N SER A 66 -15.01 2.61 -4.07
CA SER A 66 -15.01 1.21 -4.51
C SER A 66 -14.11 0.33 -3.63
N ALA A 67 -14.35 -0.98 -3.64
CA ALA A 67 -13.47 -1.98 -3.00
C ALA A 67 -12.00 -1.88 -3.46
N ASP A 68 -11.77 -1.65 -4.75
CA ASP A 68 -10.41 -1.47 -5.29
C ASP A 68 -9.75 -0.20 -4.77
N PHE A 69 -10.51 0.89 -4.61
CA PHE A 69 -9.99 2.10 -3.98
C PHE A 69 -9.60 1.84 -2.53
N ILE A 70 -10.45 1.14 -1.78
CA ILE A 70 -10.17 0.76 -0.40
C ILE A 70 -8.87 -0.06 -0.34
N ASN A 71 -8.70 -1.07 -1.19
CA ASN A 71 -7.49 -1.88 -1.24
C ASN A 71 -6.23 -1.06 -1.56
N ARG A 72 -6.32 -0.06 -2.44
CA ARG A 72 -5.20 0.87 -2.70
C ARG A 72 -4.85 1.69 -1.47
N VAL A 73 -5.83 2.18 -0.72
CA VAL A 73 -5.60 2.90 0.55
C VAL A 73 -4.89 1.98 1.55
N LEU A 74 -5.42 0.78 1.80
CA LEU A 74 -4.83 -0.17 2.75
C LEU A 74 -3.39 -0.56 2.37
N THR A 75 -3.13 -0.72 1.07
CA THR A 75 -1.78 -0.99 0.54
C THR A 75 -0.85 0.19 0.76
N HIS A 76 -1.30 1.42 0.48
CA HIS A 76 -0.50 2.63 0.64
C HIS A 76 -0.04 2.85 2.10
N TYR A 77 -0.91 2.53 3.06
CA TYR A 77 -0.61 2.69 4.48
C TYR A 77 0.05 1.46 5.13
N HIS A 78 0.42 0.44 4.35
CA HIS A 78 1.02 -0.81 4.85
C HIS A 78 0.15 -1.49 5.94
N SER A 79 -1.17 -1.45 5.75
CA SER A 79 -2.13 -2.02 6.69
C SER A 79 -1.99 -3.55 6.75
N PRO A 80 -2.14 -4.20 7.92
CA PRO A 80 -2.32 -5.64 7.99
C PRO A 80 -3.61 -6.13 7.31
N ALA A 81 -4.55 -5.23 6.98
CA ALA A 81 -5.80 -5.55 6.30
C ALA A 81 -5.72 -5.46 4.76
N VAL A 82 -4.52 -5.41 4.17
CA VAL A 82 -4.37 -5.41 2.70
C VAL A 82 -5.09 -6.61 2.09
N GLY A 83 -5.95 -6.34 1.10
CA GLY A 83 -6.77 -7.35 0.43
C GLY A 83 -8.23 -7.39 0.93
N GLU A 84 -8.51 -6.83 2.10
CA GLU A 84 -9.85 -6.86 2.73
C GLU A 84 -10.81 -5.77 2.20
N GLY A 85 -10.42 -5.00 1.17
CA GLY A 85 -11.23 -3.89 0.67
C GLY A 85 -12.61 -4.28 0.17
N GLN A 86 -12.78 -5.50 -0.36
CA GLN A 86 -14.10 -6.01 -0.75
C GLN A 86 -14.99 -6.25 0.47
N LYS A 87 -14.43 -6.84 1.54
CA LYS A 87 -15.16 -7.09 2.78
C LYS A 87 -15.65 -5.80 3.42
N ILE A 88 -14.78 -4.78 3.51
CA ILE A 88 -15.15 -3.46 4.06
C ILE A 88 -16.25 -2.80 3.21
N TYR A 89 -16.16 -2.91 1.89
CA TYR A 89 -17.19 -2.41 0.98
C TYR A 89 -18.53 -3.12 1.20
N ASP A 90 -18.52 -4.45 1.25
CA ASP A 90 -19.71 -5.28 1.39
C ASP A 90 -20.40 -5.06 2.74
N GLU A 91 -19.64 -4.93 3.83
CA GLU A 91 -20.16 -4.60 5.17
C GLU A 91 -20.82 -3.21 5.17
N GLY A 92 -20.18 -2.20 4.57
CA GLY A 92 -20.78 -0.87 4.42
C GLY A 92 -22.11 -0.92 3.65
N VAL A 93 -22.15 -1.64 2.52
CA VAL A 93 -23.37 -1.84 1.73
C VAL A 93 -24.46 -2.53 2.55
N ALA A 94 -24.11 -3.60 3.27
CA ALA A 94 -25.05 -4.37 4.08
C ALA A 94 -25.67 -3.52 5.21
N ASP A 95 -24.88 -2.66 5.83
CA ASP A 95 -25.30 -1.79 6.92
C ASP A 95 -25.90 -0.45 6.44
N ASN A 96 -25.97 -0.23 5.13
CA ASN A 96 -26.38 1.03 4.51
C ASN A 96 -25.54 2.24 4.99
N ILE A 97 -24.25 1.99 5.22
CA ILE A 97 -23.25 2.98 5.63
C ILE A 97 -22.24 3.12 4.49
N ASP A 98 -21.92 4.36 4.11
CA ASP A 98 -20.87 4.58 3.11
C ASP A 98 -19.50 4.09 3.66
N PRO A 99 -18.85 3.09 3.04
CA PRO A 99 -17.61 2.49 3.53
C PRO A 99 -16.44 3.48 3.65
N VAL A 100 -16.53 4.69 3.08
CA VAL A 100 -15.56 5.75 3.32
C VAL A 100 -15.47 6.13 4.81
N TYR A 101 -16.57 6.03 5.57
CA TYR A 101 -16.56 6.31 7.00
C TYR A 101 -15.83 5.22 7.78
N ALA A 102 -15.98 3.94 7.41
CA ALA A 102 -15.19 2.86 8.00
C ALA A 102 -13.69 3.10 7.81
N LEU A 103 -13.26 3.56 6.62
CA LEU A 103 -11.87 3.95 6.40
C LEU A 103 -11.42 5.14 7.23
N ALA A 104 -12.26 6.15 7.39
CA ALA A 104 -11.94 7.32 8.20
C ALA A 104 -11.69 6.93 9.67
N PHE A 105 -12.58 6.10 10.25
CA PHE A 105 -12.38 5.56 11.60
C PHE A 105 -11.14 4.65 11.66
N PHE A 106 -10.92 3.77 10.68
CA PHE A 106 -9.76 2.89 10.69
C PHE A 106 -8.44 3.68 10.72
N MET A 107 -8.36 4.74 9.90
CA MET A 107 -7.22 5.65 9.90
C MET A 107 -7.06 6.35 11.26
N HIS A 108 -8.15 6.93 11.78
CA HIS A 108 -8.10 7.76 12.98
C HIS A 108 -7.81 6.96 14.25
N GLU A 109 -8.43 5.80 14.38
CA GLU A 109 -8.37 4.99 15.59
C GLU A 109 -7.09 4.19 15.69
N SER A 110 -6.56 3.66 14.58
CA SER A 110 -5.44 2.71 14.61
C SER A 110 -4.39 2.89 13.52
N GLY A 111 -4.50 3.93 12.68
CA GLY A 111 -3.60 4.11 11.55
C GLY A 111 -3.72 2.97 10.54
N PHE A 112 -4.94 2.52 10.24
CA PHE A 112 -5.20 1.31 9.46
C PHE A 112 -4.61 0.05 10.08
N GLY A 113 -4.67 -0.10 11.41
CA GLY A 113 -4.27 -1.31 12.13
C GLY A 113 -2.79 -1.40 12.48
N THR A 114 -2.00 -0.36 12.23
CA THR A 114 -0.55 -0.36 12.51
C THR A 114 -0.21 0.14 13.91
N SER A 115 -1.19 0.58 14.71
CA SER A 115 -0.97 1.17 16.03
C SER A 115 -2.02 0.73 17.07
N GLY A 116 -1.63 0.77 18.36
CA GLY A 116 -2.49 0.43 19.49
C GLY A 116 -2.91 -1.05 19.57
N GLU A 117 -4.04 -1.30 20.20
CA GLU A 117 -4.61 -2.66 20.37
C GLU A 117 -4.94 -3.35 19.04
N ALA A 118 -5.27 -2.59 17.99
CA ALA A 118 -5.63 -3.11 16.67
C ALA A 118 -4.53 -4.00 16.07
N ARG A 119 -3.26 -3.79 16.46
CA ARG A 119 -2.13 -4.64 16.07
C ARG A 119 -2.26 -6.10 16.52
N TYR A 120 -3.04 -6.34 17.57
CA TYR A 120 -3.22 -7.65 18.20
C TYR A 120 -4.65 -8.17 18.02
N SER A 121 -5.65 -7.30 18.17
CA SER A 121 -7.06 -7.69 18.06
C SER A 121 -7.52 -7.86 16.62
N LEU A 122 -6.77 -7.31 15.64
CA LEU A 122 -7.16 -7.22 14.23
C LEU A 122 -8.49 -6.48 14.01
N SER A 123 -8.90 -5.68 15.00
CA SER A 123 -10.03 -4.77 14.90
C SER A 123 -9.67 -3.49 14.14
N ILE A 124 -10.68 -2.81 13.58
CA ILE A 124 -10.51 -1.50 12.94
C ILE A 124 -10.06 -0.42 13.94
N GLY A 125 -10.53 -0.49 15.18
CA GLY A 125 -10.22 0.48 16.23
C GLY A 125 -9.42 -0.09 17.40
N ASN A 126 -9.03 0.80 18.31
CA ASN A 126 -8.25 0.47 19.50
C ASN A 126 -9.11 0.15 20.73
N LEU A 127 -10.25 -0.53 20.50
CA LEU A 127 -11.13 -0.97 21.57
C LEU A 127 -10.43 -2.03 22.43
N ARG A 128 -10.40 -1.78 23.74
CA ARG A 128 -9.83 -2.71 24.73
C ARG A 128 -10.94 -3.52 25.37
N CYS A 129 -10.74 -4.82 25.51
CA CYS A 129 -11.56 -5.62 26.42
C CYS A 129 -11.05 -5.37 27.84
N LEU A 130 -11.78 -4.55 28.61
CA LEU A 130 -11.53 -4.37 30.03
C LEU A 130 -12.32 -5.43 30.79
N ASP A 131 -11.69 -6.07 31.77
CA ASP A 131 -12.38 -7.03 32.62
C ASP A 131 -13.41 -6.35 33.54
N ALA A 132 -14.28 -7.16 34.16
CA ALA A 132 -15.33 -6.67 35.05
C ALA A 132 -14.80 -6.01 36.34
N SER A 133 -13.51 -6.19 36.69
CA SER A 133 -12.92 -5.60 37.89
C SER A 133 -12.69 -4.09 37.75
N TYR A 134 -12.57 -3.58 36.51
CA TYR A 134 -12.47 -2.14 36.24
C TYR A 134 -13.76 -1.35 36.58
N GLY A 135 -14.92 -2.01 36.65
CA GLY A 135 -16.20 -1.40 37.00
C GLY A 135 -16.46 -1.27 38.51
N TYR A 136 -15.64 -1.89 39.36
CA TYR A 136 -15.80 -1.87 40.82
C TYR A 136 -14.92 -0.85 41.54
N LEU A 137 -14.13 -0.07 40.80
CA LEU A 137 -13.20 0.94 41.33
C LEU A 137 -13.72 2.39 41.19
N HIS A 138 -15.00 2.58 40.85
CA HIS A 138 -15.64 3.89 40.73
C HIS A 138 -17.01 3.92 41.41
#